data_AF-A0A7S1H1U4-F1
#
_entry.id   AF-A0A7S1H1U4-F1
#
_cell.length_a   1.000
_cell.length_b   1.000
_cell.length_c   1.000
_cell.angle_alpha   90.00
_cell.angle_beta   90.00
_cell.angle_gamma   90.00
#
_symmetry.space_group_name_H-M   'P 1'
#
loop_
_entity.id
_entity.type
_entity.pdbx_description
1 polymer ?
#
loop_
_entity_poly.entity_id
_entity_poly.type
_entity_poly.pdbx_seq_one_letter_code
_entity_poly.pdbx_strand_id
1 'polypeptide(L)'
;RFSQMFVIQFFLLSITGLVTTAMNRFIETTSLGKIASAEASVLLATEPLWAAIFAALLLGEKFGWNDYVGGAFIIMACLANTLDLKKKEPDNETETLSP
;
A
#
# COMPACT_ATOMS: atom_id res chain seq x y z
N ARG A 1 -32.84 0.72 -24.49
CA ARG A 1 -32.04 0.06 -23.43
C ARG A 1 -30.52 0.22 -23.60
N PHE A 2 -29.99 0.29 -24.83
CA PHE A 2 -28.56 0.49 -25.10
C PHE A 2 -27.98 1.82 -24.57
N SER A 3 -28.72 2.93 -24.71
CA SER A 3 -28.31 4.25 -24.21
C SER A 3 -28.15 4.29 -22.68
N GLN A 4 -29.05 3.64 -21.92
CA GLN A 4 -28.98 3.59 -20.46
C GLN A 4 -27.76 2.83 -19.94
N MET A 5 -27.26 1.85 -20.70
CA MET A 5 -26.08 1.06 -20.34
C MET A 5 -24.79 1.89 -20.45
N PHE A 6 -24.75 2.86 -21.36
CA PHE A 6 -23.61 3.77 -21.55
C PHE A 6 -23.53 4.83 -20.43
N VAL A 7 -24.67 5.39 -20.04
CA VAL A 7 -24.76 6.37 -18.94
C VAL A 7 -24.38 5.74 -17.60
N ILE A 8 -24.84 4.52 -17.33
CA ILE A 8 -24.48 3.78 -16.11
C ILE A 8 -22.97 3.47 -16.07
N GLN A 9 -22.37 3.08 -17.19
CA GLN A 9 -20.93 2.76 -17.24
C GLN A 9 -20.05 4.00 -16.97
N PHE A 10 -20.40 5.16 -17.55
CA PHE A 10 -19.69 6.41 -17.27
C PHE A 10 -19.84 6.86 -15.81
N PHE A 11 -21.02 6.68 -15.23
CA PHE A 11 -21.27 7.00 -13.83
C PHE A 11 -20.47 6.11 -12.88
N LEU A 12 -20.43 4.80 -13.14
CA LEU A 12 -19.65 3.84 -12.35
C LEU A 12 -18.14 4.12 -12.44
N LEU A 13 -17.60 4.35 -13.64
CA LEU A 13 -16.19 4.72 -13.84
C LEU A 13 -15.82 6.00 -13.10
N SER A 14 -16.72 6.99 -13.10
CA SER A 14 -16.49 8.26 -12.40
C SER A 14 -16.43 8.06 -10.89
N ILE A 15 -17.27 7.20 -10.31
CA ILE A 15 -17.26 6.95 -8.87
C ILE A 15 -16.07 6.06 -8.46
N THR A 16 -15.82 4.93 -9.13
CA THR A 16 -14.75 4.01 -8.73
C THR A 16 -13.36 4.54 -9.06
N GLY A 17 -13.20 5.23 -10.18
CA GLY A 17 -11.95 5.84 -10.60
C GLY A 17 -11.69 7.16 -9.90
N LEU A 18 -12.59 8.13 -10.04
CA LEU A 18 -12.34 9.49 -9.57
C LEU A 18 -12.50 9.63 -8.05
N VAL A 19 -13.52 9.00 -7.46
CA VAL A 19 -13.79 9.15 -6.03
C VAL A 19 -12.96 8.17 -5.22
N THR A 20 -13.08 6.86 -5.46
CA THR A 20 -12.38 5.87 -4.61
C THR A 20 -10.87 5.95 -4.74
N THR A 21 -10.32 6.04 -5.96
CA THR A 21 -8.85 6.04 -6.15
C THR A 21 -8.22 7.36 -5.70
N ALA A 22 -8.76 8.51 -6.12
CA ALA A 22 -8.17 9.80 -5.76
C ALA A 22 -8.28 10.07 -4.26
N MET A 23 -9.40 9.69 -3.63
CA MET A 23 -9.56 9.83 -2.18
C MET A 23 -8.60 8.92 -1.41
N ASN A 24 -8.44 7.66 -1.83
CA ASN A 24 -7.48 6.75 -1.21
C ASN A 24 -6.05 7.30 -1.32
N ARG A 25 -5.64 7.74 -2.51
CA ARG A 25 -4.32 8.34 -2.74
C ARG A 25 -4.09 9.61 -1.93
N PHE A 26 -5.11 10.44 -1.75
CA PHE A 26 -5.00 11.66 -0.95
C PHE A 26 -4.81 11.36 0.53
N ILE A 27 -5.53 10.37 1.07
CA ILE A 27 -5.39 9.93 2.46
C ILE A 27 -4.05 9.23 2.68
N GLU A 28 -3.65 8.37 1.75
CA GLU A 28 -2.38 7.65 1.75
C GLU A 28 -1.21 8.63 1.76
N THR A 29 -1.16 9.58 0.81
CA THR A 29 -0.05 10.56 0.76
C THR A 29 -0.02 11.48 1.97
N THR A 30 -1.18 11.84 2.53
CA THR A 30 -1.26 12.68 3.74
C THR A 30 -0.83 11.92 5.00
N SER A 31 -1.12 10.62 5.07
CA SER A 31 -0.72 9.77 6.19
C SER A 31 0.77 9.43 6.13
N LEU A 32 1.27 8.99 4.98
CA LEU A 32 2.69 8.65 4.82
C LEU A 32 3.60 9.88 4.99
N GLY A 33 3.11 11.08 4.68
CA GLY A 33 3.85 12.33 4.96
C GLY A 33 3.99 12.67 6.45
N LYS A 34 3.23 12.02 7.33
CA LYS A 34 3.26 12.24 8.80
C LYS A 34 4.02 11.16 9.57
N ILE A 35 4.34 10.04 8.92
CA ILE A 35 5.02 8.88 9.52
C ILE A 35 6.47 8.89 9.05
N ALA A 36 7.40 8.37 9.86
CA ALA A 36 8.79 8.19 9.43
C ALA A 36 8.83 7.40 8.10
N SER A 37 9.65 7.84 7.14
CA SER A 37 9.74 7.25 5.79
C SER A 37 10.01 5.74 5.81
N ALA A 38 10.69 5.32 6.87
CA ALA A 38 10.94 3.94 7.27
C ALA A 38 9.66 3.10 7.43
N GLU A 39 8.79 3.51 8.35
CA GLU A 39 7.55 2.80 8.67
C GLU A 39 6.54 2.89 7.53
N ALA A 40 6.49 4.03 6.85
CA ALA A 40 5.69 4.26 5.65
C ALA A 40 6.01 3.23 4.54
N SER A 41 7.30 2.97 4.32
CA SER A 41 7.74 2.02 3.28
C SER A 41 7.42 0.57 3.63
N VAL A 42 7.50 0.19 4.91
CA VAL A 42 7.07 -1.15 5.37
C VAL A 42 5.56 -1.31 5.21
N LEU A 43 4.76 -0.31 5.60
CA LEU A 43 3.31 -0.31 5.41
C LEU A 43 2.92 -0.52 3.94
N LEU A 44 3.47 0.30 3.04
CA LEU A 44 3.24 0.19 1.60
C LEU A 44 3.66 -1.17 1.03
N ALA A 45 4.77 -1.73 1.52
CA ALA A 45 5.26 -3.02 1.05
C ALA A 45 4.39 -4.20 1.55
N THR A 46 3.62 -4.03 2.62
CA THR A 46 2.68 -5.05 3.10
C THR A 46 1.32 -5.04 2.40
N GLU A 47 0.90 -3.94 1.79
CA GLU A 47 -0.36 -3.86 1.01
C GLU A 47 -0.50 -4.97 -0.07
N PRO A 48 0.48 -5.21 -0.95
CA PRO A 48 0.35 -6.26 -1.97
C PRO A 48 0.26 -7.66 -1.37
N LEU A 49 0.84 -7.88 -0.18
CA LEU A 49 0.72 -9.16 0.53
C LEU A 49 -0.72 -9.39 1.01
N TRP A 50 -1.33 -8.38 1.64
CA TRP A 50 -2.73 -8.44 2.05
C TRP A 50 -3.67 -8.55 0.86
N ALA A 51 -3.43 -7.79 -0.21
CA ALA A 51 -4.20 -7.86 -1.44
C ALA A 51 -4.15 -9.27 -2.06
N ALA A 52 -2.97 -9.90 -2.11
CA ALA A 52 -2.82 -11.27 -2.61
C ALA A 52 -3.54 -12.29 -1.72
N ILE A 53 -3.44 -12.18 -0.39
CA ILE A 53 -4.15 -13.05 0.54
C ILE A 53 -5.66 -12.92 0.37
N PHE A 54 -6.18 -11.69 0.30
CA PHE A 54 -7.61 -11.46 0.09
C PHE A 54 -8.07 -11.91 -1.29
N ALA A 55 -7.27 -11.73 -2.34
CA ALA A 55 -7.58 -12.26 -3.67
C ALA A 55 -7.71 -13.79 -3.63
N ALA A 56 -6.78 -14.50 -3.00
CA ALA A 56 -6.87 -15.95 -2.89
C ALA A 56 -8.06 -16.42 -2.03
N LEU A 57 -8.39 -15.70 -0.95
CA LEU A 57 -9.52 -16.06 -0.08
C LEU A 57 -10.89 -15.75 -0.68
N LEU A 58 -11.06 -14.58 -1.30
CA LEU A 58 -12.34 -14.11 -1.84
C LEU A 58 -12.60 -14.62 -3.26
N LEU A 59 -11.56 -14.70 -4.09
CA LEU A 59 -11.66 -15.08 -5.49
C LEU A 59 -11.40 -16.58 -5.70
N GLY A 60 -10.80 -17.25 -4.71
CA GLY A 60 -10.51 -18.69 -4.75
C GLY A 60 -9.41 -19.06 -5.75
N GLU A 61 -8.59 -18.10 -6.16
CA GLU A 61 -7.52 -18.33 -7.12
C GLU A 61 -6.43 -19.23 -6.54
N LYS A 62 -6.00 -20.20 -7.35
CA LYS A 62 -4.89 -21.08 -6.99
C LYS A 62 -3.59 -20.35 -7.28
N PHE A 63 -2.82 -20.07 -6.22
CA PHE A 63 -1.46 -19.55 -6.34
C PHE A 63 -0.62 -20.45 -7.23
N GLY A 64 -0.18 -19.91 -8.36
CA GLY A 64 0.76 -20.56 -9.25
C GLY A 64 2.20 -20.45 -8.72
N TRP A 65 3.12 -21.17 -9.35
CA TRP A 65 4.54 -21.11 -8.99
C TRP A 65 5.10 -19.67 -9.04
N ASN A 66 4.65 -18.87 -10.01
CA ASN A 66 5.06 -17.48 -10.16
C ASN A 66 4.62 -16.60 -8.98
N ASP A 67 3.43 -16.84 -8.40
CA ASP A 67 2.92 -16.05 -7.28
C ASP A 67 3.70 -16.31 -6.00
N TYR A 68 4.16 -17.55 -5.80
CA TYR A 68 5.05 -17.89 -4.69
C TYR A 68 6.42 -17.22 -4.84
N VAL A 69 7.00 -17.23 -6.04
CA VAL A 69 8.28 -16.54 -6.28
C VAL A 69 8.12 -15.04 -6.05
N GLY A 70 7.09 -14.43 -6.63
CA GLY A 70 6.79 -13.00 -6.43
C GLY A 70 6.55 -12.64 -4.96
N GLY A 71 5.75 -13.43 -4.25
CA GLY A 71 5.50 -13.26 -2.82
C GLY A 71 6.76 -13.38 -1.98
N ALA A 72 7.65 -14.33 -2.29
CA ALA A 72 8.95 -14.45 -1.63
C ALA A 72 9.84 -13.21 -1.84
N PHE A 73 9.85 -12.64 -3.06
CA PHE A 73 10.55 -11.39 -3.35
C PHE A 73 10.00 -10.21 -2.53
N ILE A 74 8.68 -10.09 -2.40
CA ILE A 74 8.04 -9.04 -1.58
C ILE A 74 8.47 -9.16 -0.11
N ILE A 75 8.43 -10.38 0.46
CA ILE A 75 8.83 -10.61 1.85
C ILE A 75 10.32 -10.30 2.05
N MET A 76 11.19 -10.73 1.14
CA MET A 76 12.62 -10.41 1.20
C MET A 76 12.88 -8.90 1.14
N ALA A 77 12.18 -8.17 0.26
CA ALA A 77 12.29 -6.73 0.16
C ALA A 77 11.83 -6.03 1.45
N CYS A 78 10.72 -6.48 2.05
CA CYS A 78 10.26 -6.00 3.36
C CYS A 78 11.32 -6.20 4.45
N LEU A 79 11.88 -7.40 4.55
CA LEU A 79 12.94 -7.72 5.53
C LEU A 79 14.19 -6.86 5.32
N ALA A 80 14.65 -6.73 4.07
CA ALA A 80 15.80 -5.89 3.74
C ALA A 80 15.55 -4.43 4.14
N ASN A 81 14.34 -3.92 3.88
CA ASN A 81 13.96 -2.56 4.27
C ASN A 81 13.97 -2.40 5.80
N THR A 82 13.31 -3.29 6.55
CA THR A 82 13.31 -3.23 8.03
C THR A 82 14.72 -3.30 8.62
N LEU A 83 15.63 -4.09 8.04
CA LEU A 83 17.02 -4.19 8.50
C LEU A 83 17.86 -2.95 8.17
N ASP A 84 17.64 -2.33 7.01
CA ASP A 84 18.32 -1.09 6.62
C ASP A 84 17.88 0.09 7.51
N LEU A 85 16.61 0.09 7.93
CA LEU A 85 16.07 1.08 8.85
C LEU A 85 16.72 1.03 10.24
N LYS A 86 17.05 -0.18 10.72
CA LYS A 86 17.78 -0.33 12.00
C LYS A 86 19.21 0.23 11.93
N LYS A 87 19.75 0.48 10.73
CA LYS A 87 21.10 1.03 10.53
C LYS A 87 21.11 2.56 10.48
N LYS A 88 19.95 3.21 10.47
CA LYS A 88 19.81 4.67 10.29
C LYS A 88 19.14 5.34 11.48
N GLU A 89 19.59 5.00 12.68
CA GLU A 89 19.41 5.83 13.87
C GLU A 89 20.72 6.62 14.07
N PRO A 90 20.84 7.87 13.61
CA PRO A 90 21.65 8.83 14.33
C PRO A 90 20.82 9.31 15.51
N ASP A 91 21.24 8.92 16.70
CA ASP A 91 20.91 9.63 17.92
C ASP A 91 21.14 11.12 17.68
N ASN A 92 20.08 11.92 17.62
CA ASN A 92 20.18 13.35 17.88
C ASN A 92 19.15 13.70 18.93
N GLU A 93 19.50 13.27 20.13
CA GLU A 93 19.24 14.00 21.36
C GLU A 93 19.70 15.45 21.20
N THR A 94 18.74 16.33 20.93
CA THR A 94 18.78 17.71 21.41
C THR A 94 17.56 17.79 22.33
N GLU A 95 17.69 17.51 23.63
CA GLU A 95 18.19 18.46 24.63
C GLU A 95 18.08 19.93 24.18
N THR A 96 16.85 20.42 24.06
CA THR A 96 16.50 21.77 24.51
C THR A 96 15.28 21.61 25.42
N LEU A 97 15.48 21.17 26.66
CA LEU A 97 15.59 22.08 27.80
C LEU A 97 14.67 23.31 27.64
N SER A 98 13.52 23.24 28.31
CA SER A 98 12.93 24.39 29.01
C SER A 98 14.03 25.24 29.66
N PRO A 99 13.91 26.57 29.63
CA PRO A 99 13.04 27.24 30.61
C PRO A 99 11.87 28.02 30.00
#